data_AF-A0A442WQ52-F1
#
_entry.id   AF-A0A442WQ52-F1
#
_cell.length_a   1.000
_cell.length_b   1.000
_cell.length_c   1.000
_cell.angle_alpha   90.00
_cell.angle_beta   90.00
_cell.angle_gamma   90.00
#
_symmetry.space_group_name_H-M   'P 1'
#
loop_
_entity.id
_entity.type
_entity.pdbx_description
1 polymer ?
#
loop_
_entity_poly.entity_id
_entity_poly.type
_entity_poly.pdbx_seq_one_letter_code
_entity_poly.pdbx_strand_id
1 'polypeptide(L)' 'MLYTLVILACLTSAPEACESRELIVGDLAIHPGAAFIQAQPLVAQWTKTHPAFFVQRWRLLPGRGT' A
#
# COMPACT_ATOMS: atom_id res chain seq x y z
N MET A 1 -15.52 3.09 -4.61
CA MET A 1 -14.54 4.02 -5.23
C MET A 1 -13.27 3.24 -5.49
N LEU A 2 -12.53 3.53 -6.56
CA LEU A 2 -11.23 2.93 -6.78
C LEU A 2 -10.16 3.74 -6.06
N TYR A 3 -9.22 3.06 -5.43
CA TYR A 3 -8.02 3.67 -4.85
C TYR A 3 -6.77 2.90 -5.30
N THR A 4 -5.64 3.58 -5.32
CA THR A 4 -4.33 2.97 -5.47
C THR A 4 -3.60 3.03 -4.14
N LEU A 5 -3.25 1.86 -3.60
CA LEU A 5 -2.36 1.73 -2.45
C LEU A 5 -0.92 1.74 -2.96
N VAL A 6 -0.17 2.79 -2.61
CA VAL A 6 1.25 2.94 -2.95
C VAL A 6 2.09 2.61 -1.73
N ILE A 7 2.91 1.57 -1.83
CA ILE A 7 3.81 1.08 -0.78
C ILE A 7 5.24 1.38 -1.20
N LEU A 8 5.98 2.12 -0.38
CA LEU A 8 7.44 2.19 -0.49
C LEU A 8 8.02 1.12 0.43
N ALA A 9 8.60 0.10 -0.17
CA ALA A 9 9.19 -1.03 0.52
C ALA A 9 10.70 -1.08 0.27
N CYS A 10 11.48 -1.43 1.27
CA CYS A 10 12.92 -1.57 1.16
C CYS A 10 13.35 -2.98 1.56
N LEU A 11 14.42 -3.49 0.94
CA LEU A 11 14.95 -4.81 1.27
C LEU A 11 15.48 -4.83 2.69
N THR A 12 15.11 -5.85 3.46
CA THR A 12 15.61 -6.04 4.83
C THR A 12 17.13 -6.26 4.84
N SER A 13 17.68 -6.89 3.80
CA SER A 13 19.13 -7.13 3.67
C SER A 13 19.93 -5.95 3.11
N ALA A 14 19.25 -4.96 2.53
CA ALA A 14 19.85 -3.77 1.91
C ALA A 14 18.87 -2.58 2.04
N PRO A 15 18.82 -1.91 3.21
CA PRO A 15 17.79 -0.91 3.51
C PRO A 15 17.77 0.32 2.57
N GLU A 16 18.86 0.56 1.85
CA GLU A 16 18.98 1.58 0.81
C GLU A 16 18.30 1.19 -0.52
N ALA A 17 18.06 -0.12 -0.73
CA ALA A 17 17.41 -0.65 -1.91
C ALA A 17 15.89 -0.66 -1.71
N CYS A 18 15.25 0.44 -2.11
CA CYS A 18 13.80 0.63 -2.00
C CYS A 18 13.09 0.64 -3.35
N GLU A 19 11.85 0.17 -3.34
CA GLU A 19 10.98 0.11 -4.49
C GLU A 19 9.54 0.56 -4.15
N SER A 20 8.93 1.24 -5.12
CA SER A 20 7.52 1.59 -5.06
C SER A 20 6.68 0.46 -5.64
N ARG A 21 5.63 0.09 -4.94
CA ARG A 21 4.63 -0.90 -5.37
C ARG A 21 3.26 -0.25 -5.36
N GLU A 22 2.54 -0.41 -6.47
CA GLU A 22 1.18 0.11 -6.63
C GLU A 22 0.19 -1.05 -6.70
N LEU A 23 -0.83 -0.99 -5.85
CA LEU A 23 -1.90 -2.00 -5.78
C LEU A 23 -3.22 -1.29 -5.99
N ILE A 24 -3.94 -1.65 -7.06
CA ILE A 24 -5.31 -1.17 -7.26
C ILE A 24 -6.19 -1.91 -6.24
N VAL A 25 -6.87 -1.15 -5.40
CA VAL A 25 -7.77 -1.67 -4.36
C VAL A 25 -9.19 -1.20 -4.65
N GLY A 26 -10.02 -2.19 -4.99
CA GLY A 26 -11.47 -2.02 -5.09
C GLY A 26 -12.14 -2.05 -3.71
N ASP A 27 -13.42 -1.69 -3.69
CA ASP A 27 -14.32 -1.93 -2.56
C ASP A 27 -13.98 -1.25 -1.22
N LEU A 28 -13.10 -0.24 -1.25
CA LEU A 28 -12.92 0.65 -0.12
C LEU A 28 -14.09 1.66 -0.02
N ALA A 29 -14.31 2.13 1.20
CA ALA A 29 -15.25 3.20 1.49
C ALA A 29 -15.02 4.43 0.59
N ILE A 30 -16.11 5.12 0.24
CA ILE A 30 -16.05 6.34 -0.59
C ILE A 30 -15.36 7.48 0.16
N HIS A 31 -15.52 7.55 1.48
CA HIS A 31 -14.93 8.60 2.31
C HIS A 31 -13.43 8.32 2.55
N PRO A 32 -12.51 9.26 2.23
CA PRO A 32 -11.06 9.02 2.28
C PRO A 32 -10.54 8.54 3.65
N GLY A 33 -11.06 9.11 4.74
CA GLY A 33 -10.63 8.70 6.09
C GLY A 33 -11.00 7.26 6.42
N ALA A 34 -12.18 6.80 5.98
CA ALA A 34 -12.62 5.43 6.19
C ALA A 34 -11.87 4.45 5.27
N ALA A 35 -11.61 4.86 4.02
CA ALA A 35 -10.81 4.08 3.07
C ALA A 35 -9.37 3.87 3.59
N PHE A 36 -8.76 4.89 4.19
CA PHE A 36 -7.43 4.78 4.80
C PHE A 36 -7.39 3.75 5.93
N ILE A 37 -8.39 3.75 6.82
CA ILE A 37 -8.50 2.75 7.90
C ILE A 37 -8.64 1.34 7.33
N GLN A 38 -9.52 1.16 6.33
CA GLN A 38 -9.71 -0.13 5.67
C GLN A 38 -8.47 -0.63 4.89
N ALA A 39 -7.59 0.28 4.45
CA ALA A 39 -6.36 -0.07 3.75
C ALA A 39 -5.25 -0.61 4.68
N GLN A 40 -5.29 -0.31 5.98
CA GLN A 40 -4.30 -0.78 6.96
C GLN A 40 -4.09 -2.31 6.97
N PRO A 41 -5.14 -3.16 7.04
CA PRO A 41 -4.97 -4.61 6.99
C PRO A 41 -4.40 -5.10 5.65
N LEU A 42 -4.63 -4.38 4.54
CA LEU A 42 -4.05 -4.73 3.24
C LEU A 42 -2.52 -4.53 3.24
N VAL A 43 -2.03 -3.44 3.84
CA VAL A 43 -0.59 -3.22 4.05
C VAL A 43 0.00 -4.30 4.95
N ALA A 44 -0.69 -4.63 6.05
CA ALA A 44 -0.23 -5.69 6.96
C ALA A 44 -0.15 -7.06 6.25
N GLN A 45 -1.12 -7.37 5.40
CA GLN A 45 -1.11 -8.60 4.59
C GLN A 45 0.02 -8.59 3.57
N TRP A 46 0.28 -7.45 2.93
CA TRP A 46 1.39 -7.30 1.99
C TRP A 46 2.74 -7.58 2.66
N THR A 47 2.97 -7.04 3.86
CA THR A 47 4.19 -7.30 4.64
C THR A 47 4.36 -8.79 4.96
N LYS A 48 3.27 -9.50 5.29
CA LYS A 48 3.31 -10.95 5.56
C LYS A 48 3.68 -11.77 4.33
N THR A 49 3.24 -11.36 3.14
CA THR A 49 3.54 -12.07 1.89
C THR A 49 4.87 -11.68 1.27
N HIS A 50 5.52 -10.62 1.77
CA HIS A 50 6.82 -10.11 1.29
C HIS A 50 7.84 -9.99 2.43
N PRO A 51 8.24 -11.10 3.07
CA PRO A 51 9.08 -11.07 4.28
C PRO A 51 10.51 -10.54 4.05
N ALA A 52 10.97 -10.50 2.80
CA ALA A 52 12.26 -9.91 2.43
C ALA A 52 12.26 -8.37 2.48
N PHE A 53 11.09 -7.75 2.67
CA PHE A 53 10.91 -6.31 2.65
C PHE A 53 10.33 -5.79 3.97
N PHE A 54 10.65 -4.55 4.30
CA PHE A 54 9.91 -3.75 5.28
C PHE A 54 9.24 -2.56 4.60
N VAL A 55 8.06 -2.18 5.08
CA VAL A 55 7.33 -1.01 4.58
C VAL A 55 7.90 0.25 5.24
N GLN A 56 8.54 1.12 4.45
CA GLN A 56 9.06 2.39 4.95
C GLN A 56 7.94 3.44 5.10
N ARG A 57 7.03 3.49 4.12
CA ARG A 57 5.82 4.33 4.13
C ARG A 57 4.80 3.80 3.15
N TRP A 58 3.55 4.18 3.33
CA TRP A 58 2.49 3.90 2.37
C TRP A 58 1.52 5.07 2.26
N ARG A 59 0.79 5.13 1.15
CA ARG A 59 -0.22 6.15 0.86
C ARG A 59 -1.39 5.52 0.12
N LEU A 60 -2.59 6.04 0.34
CA LEU A 60 -3.77 5.74 -0.46
C LEU A 60 -4.04 6.94 -1.37
N LEU A 61 -4.08 6.72 -2.68
CA LEU A 61 -4.38 7.73 -3.68
C LEU A 61 -5.74 7.42 -4.32
N PRO A 62 -6.57 8.42 -4.64
CA PRO A 62 -7.74 8.19 -5.47
C PRO A 62 -7.32 7.50 -6.78
N GLY A 63 -8.03 6.45 -7.16
CA GLY A 63 -7.75 5.74 -8.41
C GLY A 63 -7.92 6.70 -9.57
N ARG A 64 -6.89 6.85 -10.40
CA ARG A 64 -7.02 7.53 -11.69
C ARG A 64 -7.91 6.65 -12.55
N GLY A 65 -9.19 7.01 -12.67
CA GLY A 65 -10.03 6.48 -13.72
C GLY A 65 -9.38 6.82 -15.05
N THR A 66 -8.98 5.80 -15.81
CA THR A 66 -8.85 5.93 -17.26
C THR A 66 -10.24 5.93 -17.86
#